data_AF-A0A817M6N6-F1
#
_entry.id   AF-A0A817M6N6-F1
#
_cell.length_a   1.000
_cell.length_b   1.000
_cell.length_c   1.000
_cell.angle_alpha   90.00
_cell.angle_beta   90.00
_cell.angle_gamma   90.00
#
_symmetry.space_group_name_H-M   'P 1'
#
loop_
_entity.id
_entity.type
_entity.pdbx_description
1 polymer ?
#
loop_
_entity_poly.entity_id
_entity_poly.type
_entity_poly.pdbx_seq_one_letter_code
_entity_poly.pdbx_strand_id
1 'polypeptide(L)'
;MHHNIIFCFTNTRATFFAPGNTGPLLKSMLTSYSFKDILFKKSNTFCFDNESFRYLVACNNGIKFDDYQKDEYKRSWVTSVNETNRFMEYICNELKPYLQKNWMSIEHAQFQINRMIRPVLETIKNMMRNKILLNKNSSKSLIRLCPGPVGRNSTMCKVCKRSIIQCGEFWIMRDELHILSDRCDKCPCDFSRHSKVNYVLNYELWDEKQKPSFNDMKRNLDELIQITTEFAYFYKHVVHISKENDPLLSVLKQMTNEEKSIYSHKENRILNARLYDELRSFKNEYEKVWTISVPSKNSINLSEIYKLIKTSSKIKEISEQLSIIKQMEDNYMHEHEKQVSEDSIKRMMDKTHKKN
;
A
#
# COMPACT_ATOMS: atom_id res chain seq x y z
N MET A 1 15.36 12.41 19.69
CA MET A 1 14.19 11.64 19.19
C MET A 1 14.59 10.36 18.42
N HIS A 2 15.68 9.67 18.81
CA HIS A 2 16.32 8.63 18.00
C HIS A 2 16.81 7.44 18.84
N HIS A 3 15.92 6.81 19.61
CA HIS A 3 16.31 5.75 20.55
C HIS A 3 16.45 4.36 19.90
N ASN A 4 15.98 4.18 18.65
CA ASN A 4 15.95 2.88 17.97
C ASN A 4 16.83 2.91 16.71
N ILE A 5 18.08 3.36 16.83
CA ILE A 5 19.06 3.32 15.75
C ILE A 5 20.04 2.17 16.01
N ILE A 6 20.20 1.33 15.00
CA ILE A 6 21.09 0.17 15.02
C ILE A 6 22.11 0.32 13.89
N PHE A 7 23.37 0.03 14.20
CA PHE A 7 24.46 0.06 13.23
C PHE A 7 24.83 -1.35 12.81
N CYS A 8 24.58 -1.67 11.55
CA CYS A 8 24.92 -2.97 10.97
C CYS A 8 26.10 -2.82 10.01
N PHE A 9 27.21 -3.47 10.32
CA PHE A 9 28.38 -3.57 9.45
C PHE A 9 28.39 -4.94 8.78
N THR A 10 28.69 -4.96 7.50
CA THR A 10 28.85 -6.20 6.72
C THR A 10 30.30 -6.35 6.27
N ASN A 11 30.69 -7.52 5.76
CA ASN A 11 32.07 -7.80 5.31
C ASN A 11 33.12 -7.58 6.42
N THR A 12 32.79 -7.97 7.64
CA THR A 12 33.60 -7.65 8.83
C THR A 12 34.70 -8.66 9.11
N ARG A 13 34.80 -9.75 8.33
CA ARG A 13 35.83 -10.78 8.50
C ARG A 13 37.25 -10.21 8.38
N ALA A 14 37.48 -9.34 7.39
CA ALA A 14 38.77 -8.67 7.18
C ALA A 14 39.18 -7.75 8.34
N THR A 15 38.22 -7.38 9.18
CA THR A 15 38.38 -6.50 10.33
C THR A 15 38.12 -7.23 11.65
N PHE A 16 38.32 -8.56 11.66
CA PHE A 16 38.13 -9.41 12.85
C PHE A 16 36.75 -9.24 13.50
N PHE A 17 35.71 -9.15 12.69
CA PHE A 17 34.31 -8.97 13.12
C PHE A 17 34.06 -7.66 13.87
N ALA A 18 34.81 -6.62 13.51
CA ALA A 18 34.62 -5.26 14.02
C ALA A 18 34.28 -4.28 12.88
N PRO A 19 33.76 -3.07 13.19
CA PRO A 19 33.49 -2.03 12.19
C PRO A 19 34.71 -1.54 11.40
N GLY A 20 35.93 -1.92 11.82
CA GLY A 20 37.19 -1.49 11.21
C GLY A 20 37.35 0.02 11.15
N ASN A 21 37.95 0.51 10.07
CA ASN A 21 38.20 1.94 9.85
C ASN A 21 36.91 2.77 9.69
N THR A 22 35.78 2.13 9.37
CA THR A 22 34.48 2.82 9.26
C THR A 22 33.94 3.23 10.62
N GLY A 23 34.24 2.49 11.69
CA GLY A 23 33.79 2.81 13.05
C GLY A 23 34.23 4.20 13.52
N PRO A 24 35.54 4.52 13.52
CA PRO A 24 36.04 5.85 13.87
C PRO A 24 35.48 6.98 12.99
N LEU A 25 35.37 6.76 11.67
CA LEU A 25 34.81 7.74 10.74
C LEU A 25 33.34 8.05 11.04
N LEU A 26 32.54 7.01 11.27
CA LEU A 26 31.14 7.16 11.66
C LEU A 26 31.02 7.93 12.98
N LYS A 27 31.85 7.61 13.98
CA LYS A 27 31.87 8.32 15.26
C LYS A 27 32.20 9.80 15.09
N SER A 28 33.17 10.12 14.23
CA SER A 28 33.52 11.51 13.89
C SER A 28 32.35 12.23 13.22
N MET A 29 31.71 11.59 12.23
CA MET A 29 30.54 12.12 11.53
C MET A 29 29.37 12.40 12.48
N LEU A 30 29.02 11.45 13.36
CA LEU A 30 27.94 11.65 14.33
C LEU A 30 28.24 12.82 15.29
N THR A 31 29.52 13.02 15.63
CA THR A 31 29.97 14.13 16.47
C THR A 31 29.93 15.47 15.73
N SER A 32 30.33 15.51 14.45
CA SER A 32 30.43 16.75 13.65
C SER A 32 29.07 17.37 13.34
N TYR A 33 28.03 16.55 13.14
CA TYR A 33 26.68 17.03 12.82
C TYR A 33 25.79 17.31 14.05
N SER A 34 26.37 17.34 15.26
CA SER A 34 25.62 17.57 16.51
C SER A 34 24.46 16.58 16.75
N PHE A 35 24.55 15.36 16.21
CA PHE A 35 23.59 14.28 16.51
C PHE A 35 23.87 13.68 17.89
N LYS A 36 23.84 14.51 18.95
CA LYS A 36 24.17 14.11 20.33
C LYS A 36 23.28 13.00 20.87
N ASP A 37 22.09 12.83 20.29
CA ASP A 37 21.12 11.80 20.65
C ASP A 37 21.40 10.43 20.04
N ILE A 38 22.24 10.34 18.99
CA ILE A 38 22.52 9.08 18.30
C ILE A 38 23.75 8.44 18.95
N LEU A 39 23.50 7.47 19.82
CA LEU A 39 24.56 6.78 20.54
C LEU A 39 25.21 5.71 19.65
N PHE A 40 26.50 5.83 19.37
CA PHE A 40 27.29 4.76 18.74
C PHE A 40 28.00 3.94 19.83
N LYS A 41 27.38 2.83 20.24
CA LYS A 41 27.85 1.94 21.31
C LYS A 41 27.99 0.50 20.79
N LYS A 42 28.72 -0.32 21.54
CA LYS A 42 28.84 -1.76 21.23
C LYS A 42 27.49 -2.49 21.28
N SER A 43 26.60 -2.08 22.19
CA SER A 43 25.29 -2.73 22.36
C SER A 43 24.38 -2.57 21.14
N ASN A 44 24.45 -1.45 20.42
CA ASN A 44 23.65 -1.19 19.22
C ASN A 44 24.45 -1.25 17.91
N THR A 45 25.61 -1.91 17.94
CA THR A 45 26.47 -2.11 16.77
C THR A 45 26.67 -3.60 16.54
N PHE A 46 26.38 -4.07 15.33
CA PHE A 46 26.41 -5.48 14.95
C PHE A 46 27.23 -5.68 13.69
N CYS A 47 28.10 -6.68 13.68
CA CYS A 47 29.06 -6.98 12.62
C CYS A 47 28.77 -8.35 12.01
N PHE A 48 28.13 -8.35 10.85
CA PHE A 48 27.76 -9.55 10.13
C PHE A 48 28.84 -9.95 9.13
N ASP A 49 29.09 -11.26 9.03
CA ASP A 49 29.89 -11.84 7.97
C ASP A 49 29.00 -12.67 7.03
N ASN A 50 29.22 -12.51 5.73
CA ASN A 50 28.45 -13.17 4.67
C ASN A 50 29.22 -14.33 4.02
N GLU A 51 30.46 -14.58 4.41
CA GLU A 51 31.30 -15.62 3.81
C GLU A 51 30.76 -17.03 4.02
N SER A 52 30.11 -17.31 5.14
CA SER A 52 29.45 -18.58 5.38
C SER A 52 28.29 -18.86 4.41
N PHE A 53 27.53 -17.83 4.02
CA PHE A 53 26.50 -17.97 2.96
C PHE A 53 27.13 -18.20 1.59
N ARG A 54 28.21 -17.49 1.28
CA ARG A 54 28.97 -17.68 0.03
C ARG A 54 29.53 -19.10 -0.07
N TYR A 55 30.08 -19.63 1.03
CA TYR A 55 30.53 -21.01 1.12
C TYR A 55 29.42 -22.03 0.84
N LEU A 56 28.22 -21.83 1.42
CA LEU A 56 27.08 -22.71 1.16
C LEU A 56 26.66 -22.70 -0.32
N VAL A 57 26.69 -21.54 -0.97
CA VAL A 57 26.41 -21.41 -2.42
C VAL A 57 27.50 -22.10 -3.25
N ALA A 58 28.77 -21.90 -2.90
CA ALA A 58 29.88 -22.53 -3.59
C ALA A 58 29.86 -24.06 -3.49
N CYS A 59 29.57 -24.60 -2.30
CA CYS A 59 29.36 -26.04 -2.11
C CYS A 59 28.18 -26.55 -2.96
N ASN A 60 27.10 -25.78 -3.06
CA ASN A 60 25.95 -26.12 -3.89
C ASN A 60 26.29 -26.18 -5.39
N ASN A 61 27.29 -25.42 -5.81
CA ASN A 61 27.81 -25.41 -7.19
C ASN A 61 28.96 -26.41 -7.41
N GLY A 62 29.19 -27.33 -6.47
CA GLY A 62 30.21 -28.39 -6.60
C GLY A 62 31.65 -27.91 -6.38
N ILE A 63 31.86 -26.70 -5.88
CA ILE A 63 33.19 -26.19 -5.54
C ILE A 63 33.69 -26.93 -4.30
N LYS A 64 34.89 -27.51 -4.40
CA LYS A 64 35.56 -28.19 -3.30
C LYS A 64 36.50 -27.22 -2.58
N PHE A 65 36.49 -27.30 -1.27
CA PHE A 65 37.36 -26.54 -0.38
C PHE A 65 38.24 -27.51 0.40
N ASP A 66 39.45 -27.08 0.74
CA ASP A 66 40.31 -27.82 1.66
C ASP A 66 39.79 -27.71 3.11
N ASP A 67 40.35 -28.51 4.02
CA ASP A 67 39.88 -28.57 5.40
C ASP A 67 40.13 -27.26 6.17
N TYR A 68 41.20 -26.53 5.83
CA TYR A 68 41.49 -25.22 6.40
C TYR A 68 40.41 -24.19 6.03
N GLN A 69 40.05 -24.12 4.76
CA GLN A 69 39.00 -23.26 4.25
C GLN A 69 37.64 -23.60 4.88
N LYS A 70 37.30 -24.89 5.01
CA LYS A 70 36.06 -25.32 5.66
C LYS A 70 35.98 -24.86 7.11
N ASP A 71 37.05 -25.03 7.88
CA ASP A 71 37.10 -24.59 9.27
C ASP A 71 36.93 -23.08 9.40
N GLU A 72 37.54 -22.32 8.50
CA GLU A 72 37.39 -20.88 8.42
C GLU A 72 35.94 -20.44 8.12
N TYR A 73 35.26 -21.10 7.18
CA TYR A 73 33.84 -20.82 6.91
C TYR A 73 32.92 -21.27 8.06
N LYS A 74 33.28 -22.34 8.77
CA LYS A 74 32.56 -22.80 9.97
C LYS A 74 32.68 -21.78 11.11
N ARG A 75 33.88 -21.21 11.32
CA ARG A 75 34.09 -20.12 12.29
C ARG A 75 33.27 -18.88 11.91
N SER A 76 33.32 -18.47 10.64
CA SER A 76 32.50 -17.38 10.11
C SER A 76 31.01 -17.61 10.38
N TRP A 77 30.50 -18.82 10.15
CA TRP A 77 29.11 -19.17 10.44
C TRP A 77 28.75 -19.01 11.92
N VAL A 78 29.54 -19.59 12.81
CA VAL A 78 29.30 -19.51 14.26
C VAL A 78 29.30 -18.05 14.73
N THR A 79 30.26 -17.24 14.27
CA THR A 79 30.32 -15.82 14.61
C THR A 79 29.09 -15.06 14.12
N SER A 80 28.68 -15.26 12.86
CA SER A 80 27.48 -14.60 12.32
C SER A 80 26.20 -15.02 13.04
N VAL A 81 26.03 -16.30 13.38
CA VAL A 81 24.86 -16.78 14.14
C VAL A 81 24.81 -16.15 15.53
N ASN A 82 25.94 -16.12 16.23
CA ASN A 82 26.02 -15.49 17.55
C ASN A 82 25.69 -14.00 17.48
N GLU A 83 26.19 -13.30 16.46
CA GLU A 83 25.90 -11.88 16.27
C GLU A 83 24.42 -11.62 15.90
N THR A 84 23.82 -12.48 15.08
CA THR A 84 22.38 -12.44 14.78
C THR A 84 21.54 -12.68 16.03
N ASN A 85 21.90 -13.65 16.88
CA ASN A 85 21.19 -13.87 18.14
C ASN A 85 21.29 -12.65 19.05
N ARG A 86 22.49 -12.05 19.18
CA ARG A 86 22.69 -10.81 19.94
C ARG A 86 21.86 -9.66 19.39
N PHE A 87 21.77 -9.54 18.07
CA PHE A 87 20.95 -8.54 17.39
C PHE A 87 19.46 -8.73 17.69
N MET A 88 18.96 -9.96 17.62
CA MET A 88 17.58 -10.28 17.95
C MET A 88 17.26 -10.02 19.43
N GLU A 89 18.15 -10.42 20.34
CA GLU A 89 18.03 -10.13 21.77
C GLU A 89 17.96 -8.62 22.03
N TYR A 90 18.82 -7.83 21.37
CA TYR A 90 18.80 -6.38 21.47
C TYR A 90 17.46 -5.79 20.99
N ILE A 91 16.95 -6.24 19.84
CA ILE A 91 15.66 -5.78 19.31
C ILE A 91 14.50 -6.15 20.23
N CYS A 92 14.44 -7.40 20.69
CA CYS A 92 13.32 -7.92 21.45
C CYS A 92 13.30 -7.42 22.89
N ASN A 93 14.48 -7.25 23.52
CA ASN A 93 14.59 -7.03 24.95
C ASN A 93 15.05 -5.62 25.32
N GLU A 94 15.89 -4.97 24.51
CA GLU A 94 16.47 -3.66 24.85
C GLU A 94 15.76 -2.48 24.16
N LEU A 95 15.26 -2.68 22.95
CA LEU A 95 14.54 -1.62 22.24
C LEU A 95 13.10 -1.51 22.75
N LYS A 96 12.74 -0.32 23.22
CA LYS A 96 11.33 0.00 23.48
C LYS A 96 10.61 0.10 22.14
N PRO A 97 9.54 -0.69 21.91
CA PRO A 97 8.70 -0.53 20.73
C PRO A 97 8.26 0.93 20.63
N TYR A 98 8.56 1.56 19.49
CA TYR A 98 8.03 2.88 19.24
C TYR A 98 6.52 2.74 19.00
N LEU A 99 5.70 3.34 19.88
CA LEU A 99 4.25 3.30 19.76
C LEU A 99 3.83 3.90 18.40
N GLN A 100 3.38 3.04 17.49
CA GLN A 100 2.96 3.39 16.13
C GLN A 100 1.88 4.50 16.10
N LYS A 101 1.13 4.68 17.20
CA LYS A 101 0.17 5.78 17.38
C LYS A 101 0.77 7.18 17.18
N ASN A 102 2.09 7.33 17.35
CA ASN A 102 2.80 8.61 17.17
C ASN A 102 3.70 8.64 15.93
N TRP A 103 3.62 7.62 15.06
CA TRP A 103 4.33 7.66 13.76
C TRP A 103 3.51 8.50 12.77
N MET A 104 3.81 9.80 12.75
CA MET A 104 3.32 10.72 11.72
C MET A 104 4.50 11.14 10.86
N SER A 105 4.65 10.52 9.69
CA SER A 105 5.55 10.99 8.64
C SER A 105 4.78 11.29 7.36
N ILE A 106 5.40 12.02 6.44
CA ILE A 106 4.83 12.34 5.12
C ILE A 106 4.64 11.04 4.33
N GLU A 107 5.63 10.15 4.35
CA GLU A 107 5.60 8.86 3.66
C GLU A 107 4.50 7.96 4.20
N HIS A 108 4.33 7.91 5.53
CA HIS A 108 3.25 7.15 6.13
C HIS A 108 1.88 7.75 5.79
N ALA A 109 1.73 9.07 5.78
CA ALA A 109 0.49 9.71 5.35
C ALA A 109 0.17 9.42 3.87
N GLN A 110 1.16 9.52 2.98
CA GLN A 110 1.02 9.13 1.57
C GLN A 110 0.59 7.67 1.43
N PHE A 111 1.22 6.76 2.19
CA PHE A 111 0.87 5.34 2.18
C PHE A 111 -0.59 5.12 2.61
N GLN A 112 -1.03 5.75 3.71
CA GLN A 112 -2.41 5.64 4.18
C GLN A 112 -3.41 6.24 3.17
N ILE A 113 -3.12 7.43 2.62
CA ILE A 113 -3.98 8.05 1.61
C ILE A 113 -4.06 7.14 0.38
N ASN A 114 -2.94 6.65 -0.14
CA ASN A 114 -2.89 5.74 -1.29
C ASN A 114 -3.77 4.49 -1.10
N ARG A 115 -3.77 3.90 0.11
CA ARG A 115 -4.64 2.77 0.45
C ARG A 115 -6.13 3.15 0.47
N MET A 116 -6.44 4.40 0.77
CA MET A 116 -7.81 4.92 0.84
C MET A 116 -8.34 5.49 -0.48
N ILE A 117 -7.50 5.76 -1.49
CA ILE A 117 -7.93 6.37 -2.76
C ILE A 117 -9.12 5.65 -3.37
N ARG A 118 -8.98 4.34 -3.60
CA ARG A 118 -10.07 3.56 -4.22
C ARG A 118 -11.30 3.48 -3.29
N PRO A 119 -11.18 3.13 -1.99
CA PRO A 119 -12.32 3.16 -1.06
C PRO A 119 -13.08 4.48 -1.03
N VAL A 120 -12.38 5.61 -0.95
CA VAL A 120 -12.99 6.95 -0.90
C VAL A 120 -13.69 7.26 -2.22
N LEU A 121 -13.00 7.10 -3.36
CA LEU A 121 -13.53 7.51 -4.66
C LEU A 121 -14.68 6.62 -5.14
N GLU A 122 -14.64 5.31 -4.86
CA GLU A 122 -15.78 4.41 -5.15
C GLU A 122 -16.99 4.73 -4.27
N THR A 123 -16.76 5.11 -3.01
CA THR A 123 -17.82 5.56 -2.10
C THR A 123 -18.46 6.86 -2.58
N ILE A 124 -17.64 7.86 -2.98
CA ILE A 124 -18.13 9.11 -3.58
C ILE A 124 -18.99 8.81 -4.82
N LYS A 125 -18.47 7.99 -5.75
CA LYS A 125 -19.18 7.61 -6.98
C LYS A 125 -20.54 6.95 -6.67
N ASN A 126 -20.60 6.07 -5.67
CA ASN A 126 -21.85 5.43 -5.26
C ASN A 126 -22.81 6.38 -4.54
N MET A 127 -22.32 7.29 -3.71
CA MET A 127 -23.13 8.32 -3.07
C MET A 127 -23.74 9.27 -4.12
N MET A 128 -23.00 9.64 -5.16
CA MET A 128 -23.54 10.41 -6.30
C MET A 128 -24.65 9.65 -7.03
N ARG A 129 -24.49 8.34 -7.28
CA ARG A 129 -25.58 7.50 -7.83
C ARG A 129 -26.84 7.59 -7.00
N ASN A 130 -26.72 7.39 -5.70
CA ASN A 130 -27.85 7.37 -4.80
C ASN A 130 -28.50 8.75 -4.64
N LYS A 131 -27.70 9.83 -4.62
CA LYS A 131 -28.20 11.20 -4.68
C LYS A 131 -29.04 11.45 -5.94
N ILE A 132 -28.58 10.98 -7.11
CA ILE A 132 -29.33 11.09 -8.38
C ILE A 132 -30.66 10.31 -8.31
N LEU A 133 -30.68 9.11 -7.70
CA LEU A 133 -31.91 8.33 -7.51
C LEU A 133 -32.92 9.08 -6.63
N LEU A 134 -32.46 9.60 -5.50
CA LEU A 134 -33.31 10.30 -4.53
C LEU A 134 -33.89 11.60 -5.09
N ASN A 135 -33.13 12.34 -5.90
CA ASN A 135 -33.61 13.56 -6.55
C ASN A 135 -34.72 13.30 -7.59
N LYS A 136 -34.86 12.07 -8.10
CA LYS A 136 -35.86 11.72 -9.13
C LYS A 136 -37.15 11.13 -8.55
N ASN A 137 -37.06 10.39 -7.43
CA ASN A 137 -38.22 9.85 -6.68
C ASN A 137 -37.75 9.16 -5.38
N SER A 138 -38.40 9.44 -4.25
CA SER A 138 -38.02 8.91 -2.92
C SER A 138 -38.16 7.38 -2.79
N SER A 139 -38.99 6.76 -3.62
CA SER A 139 -39.32 5.32 -3.61
C SER A 139 -38.30 4.42 -4.29
N LYS A 140 -37.23 4.97 -4.88
CA LYS A 140 -36.22 4.16 -5.57
C LYS A 140 -35.31 3.44 -4.57
N SER A 141 -35.04 2.17 -4.87
CA SER A 141 -34.03 1.37 -4.16
C SER A 141 -32.65 1.96 -4.41
N LEU A 142 -31.92 2.23 -3.33
CA LEU A 142 -30.56 2.74 -3.40
C LEU A 142 -29.59 1.59 -3.69
N ILE A 143 -28.40 1.92 -4.18
CA ILE A 143 -27.33 0.97 -4.47
C ILE A 143 -26.36 0.94 -3.29
N ARG A 144 -26.03 -0.26 -2.82
CA ARG A 144 -25.05 -0.54 -1.78
C ARG A 144 -23.75 -1.05 -2.43
N LEU A 145 -22.61 -0.57 -1.93
CA LEU A 145 -21.30 -1.15 -2.22
C LEU A 145 -21.08 -2.37 -1.33
N CYS A 146 -20.77 -3.50 -1.94
CA CYS A 146 -20.50 -4.76 -1.24
C CYS A 146 -19.07 -5.21 -1.59
N PRO A 147 -18.07 -4.75 -0.82
CA PRO A 147 -16.69 -5.20 -1.04
C PRO A 147 -16.56 -6.68 -0.69
N GLY A 148 -15.75 -7.40 -1.46
CA GLY A 148 -15.43 -8.81 -1.25
C GLY A 148 -13.93 -9.10 -1.35
N PRO A 149 -13.46 -10.20 -0.73
CA PRO A 149 -12.06 -10.59 -0.81
C PRO A 149 -11.67 -11.02 -2.23
N VAL A 150 -10.39 -10.93 -2.55
CA VAL A 150 -9.82 -11.48 -3.80
C VAL A 150 -9.01 -12.73 -3.44
N GLY A 151 -9.22 -13.85 -4.11
CA GLY A 151 -8.60 -15.13 -3.69
C GLY A 151 -7.09 -15.27 -3.95
N ARG A 152 -6.47 -14.30 -4.63
CA ARG A 152 -5.05 -14.31 -5.03
C ARG A 152 -4.62 -12.92 -5.48
N ASN A 153 -3.32 -12.69 -5.62
CA ASN A 153 -2.73 -11.44 -6.14
C ASN A 153 -3.37 -11.05 -7.48
N SER A 154 -4.33 -10.14 -7.41
CA SER A 154 -5.21 -9.77 -8.51
C SER A 154 -4.97 -8.33 -8.90
N THR A 155 -5.17 -8.06 -10.18
CA THR A 155 -5.07 -6.73 -10.76
C THR A 155 -6.26 -6.44 -11.66
N MET A 156 -6.44 -5.18 -12.02
CA MET A 156 -7.38 -4.77 -13.06
C MET A 156 -6.62 -4.10 -14.19
N CYS A 157 -6.88 -4.54 -15.41
CA CYS A 157 -6.33 -3.89 -16.60
C CYS A 157 -7.14 -2.63 -16.93
N LYS A 158 -6.43 -1.51 -17.17
CA LYS A 158 -7.05 -0.23 -17.55
C LYS A 158 -7.55 -0.19 -19.00
N VAL A 159 -7.16 -1.17 -19.82
CA VAL A 159 -7.41 -1.19 -21.28
C VAL A 159 -8.43 -2.27 -21.68
N CYS A 160 -8.48 -3.38 -20.95
CA CYS A 160 -9.38 -4.48 -21.29
C CYS A 160 -10.85 -4.05 -21.22
N LYS A 161 -11.64 -4.60 -22.15
CA LYS A 161 -13.09 -4.47 -22.11
C LYS A 161 -13.60 -5.17 -20.86
N ARG A 162 -14.38 -4.44 -20.07
CA ARG A 162 -15.05 -4.95 -18.89
C ARG A 162 -16.53 -5.11 -19.16
N SER A 163 -17.12 -6.16 -18.60
CA SER A 163 -18.55 -6.38 -18.58
C SER A 163 -19.27 -5.26 -17.82
N ILE A 164 -20.45 -4.91 -18.32
CA ILE A 164 -21.34 -3.93 -17.71
C ILE A 164 -22.56 -4.70 -17.21
N ILE A 165 -22.85 -4.56 -15.91
CA ILE A 165 -24.01 -5.15 -15.26
C ILE A 165 -25.06 -4.06 -14.97
N GLN A 166 -26.32 -4.45 -14.84
CA GLN A 166 -27.37 -3.54 -14.38
C GLN A 166 -27.61 -3.76 -12.88
N CYS A 167 -27.63 -2.67 -12.11
CA CYS A 167 -27.98 -2.67 -10.70
C CYS A 167 -28.97 -1.54 -10.44
N GLY A 168 -30.24 -1.90 -10.22
CA GLY A 168 -31.35 -0.95 -10.23
C GLY A 168 -31.45 -0.23 -11.58
N GLU A 169 -31.48 1.10 -11.54
CA GLU A 169 -31.56 1.95 -12.75
C GLU A 169 -30.19 2.36 -13.31
N PHE A 170 -29.08 1.92 -12.69
CA PHE A 170 -27.74 2.21 -13.17
C PHE A 170 -27.13 1.01 -13.87
N TRP A 171 -26.37 1.30 -14.93
CA TRP A 171 -25.40 0.37 -15.49
C TRP A 171 -24.05 0.59 -14.80
N ILE A 172 -23.39 -0.49 -14.40
CA ILE A 172 -22.14 -0.43 -13.62
C ILE A 172 -21.10 -1.33 -14.29
N MET A 173 -19.89 -0.81 -14.45
CA MET A 173 -18.75 -1.58 -14.94
C MET A 173 -18.25 -2.51 -13.84
N ARG A 174 -18.21 -3.81 -14.12
CA ARG A 174 -17.77 -4.82 -13.16
C ARG A 174 -16.25 -4.82 -13.04
N ASP A 175 -15.75 -5.09 -11.84
CA ASP A 175 -14.35 -5.44 -11.64
C ASP A 175 -14.04 -6.77 -12.34
N GLU A 176 -13.17 -6.73 -13.35
CA GLU A 176 -12.63 -7.93 -13.99
C GLU A 176 -11.18 -8.14 -13.57
N LEU A 177 -11.01 -9.13 -12.69
CA LEU A 177 -9.71 -9.44 -12.10
C LEU A 177 -8.83 -10.20 -13.09
N HIS A 178 -7.57 -9.79 -13.16
CA HIS A 178 -6.48 -10.38 -13.90
C HIS A 178 -5.44 -10.89 -12.90
N ILE A 179 -4.79 -12.00 -13.21
CA ILE A 179 -3.69 -12.55 -12.43
C ILE A 179 -2.40 -12.20 -13.16
N LEU A 180 -1.45 -11.64 -12.41
CA LEU A 180 -0.12 -11.36 -12.94
C LEU A 180 0.85 -12.41 -12.42
N SER A 181 1.47 -13.12 -13.35
CA SER A 181 2.66 -13.93 -13.13
C SER A 181 3.80 -13.30 -13.96
N ASP A 182 4.47 -14.05 -14.83
CA ASP A 182 5.39 -13.49 -15.84
C ASP A 182 4.64 -12.79 -16.98
N ARG A 183 3.35 -13.15 -17.18
CA ARG A 183 2.41 -12.50 -18.10
C ARG A 183 1.03 -12.41 -17.45
N CYS A 184 0.18 -11.53 -17.97
CA CYS A 184 -1.22 -11.49 -17.57
C CYS A 184 -1.97 -12.72 -18.15
N ASP A 185 -2.79 -13.35 -17.31
CA ASP A 185 -3.60 -14.52 -17.66
C ASP A 185 -4.70 -14.25 -18.70
N LYS A 186 -5.19 -13.00 -18.77
CA LYS A 186 -6.36 -12.61 -19.57
C LYS A 186 -6.07 -11.70 -20.75
N CYS A 187 -4.92 -11.03 -20.78
CA CYS A 187 -4.62 -10.10 -21.86
C CYS A 187 -3.12 -9.98 -22.16
N PRO A 188 -2.76 -9.54 -23.37
CA PRO A 188 -1.36 -9.29 -23.74
C PRO A 188 -0.85 -7.92 -23.25
N CYS A 189 -1.60 -7.21 -22.40
CA CYS A 189 -1.21 -5.86 -21.96
C CYS A 189 -0.02 -5.90 -21.01
N ASP A 190 0.83 -4.89 -21.11
CA ASP A 190 1.97 -4.71 -20.21
C ASP A 190 1.53 -4.49 -18.75
N PHE A 191 2.41 -4.83 -17.80
CA PHE A 191 2.15 -4.66 -16.37
C PHE A 191 1.87 -3.20 -15.98
N SER A 192 2.46 -2.22 -16.67
CA SER A 192 2.16 -0.80 -16.44
C SER A 192 0.69 -0.42 -16.70
N ARG A 193 -0.04 -1.24 -17.46
CA ARG A 193 -1.47 -1.08 -17.75
C ARG A 193 -2.37 -1.71 -16.69
N HIS A 194 -1.78 -2.38 -15.70
CA HIS A 194 -2.50 -3.05 -14.63
C HIS A 194 -2.40 -2.27 -13.31
N SER A 195 -3.44 -2.34 -12.50
CA SER A 195 -3.42 -1.80 -11.14
C SER A 195 -3.74 -2.90 -10.16
N LYS A 196 -2.92 -3.01 -9.10
CA LYS A 196 -3.14 -3.97 -8.02
C LYS A 196 -4.49 -3.73 -7.37
N VAL A 197 -5.20 -4.82 -7.08
CA VAL A 197 -6.51 -4.80 -6.47
C VAL A 197 -6.51 -5.70 -5.24
N ASN A 198 -6.84 -5.11 -4.10
CA ASN A 198 -6.89 -5.82 -2.81
C ASN A 198 -8.31 -6.30 -2.44
N TYR A 199 -9.34 -5.91 -3.19
CA TYR A 199 -10.73 -6.30 -2.95
C TYR A 199 -11.55 -6.14 -4.23
N VAL A 200 -12.62 -6.90 -4.39
CA VAL A 200 -13.57 -6.74 -5.51
C VAL A 200 -14.78 -5.95 -5.02
N LEU A 201 -15.38 -5.12 -5.88
CA LEU A 201 -16.65 -4.46 -5.61
C LEU A 201 -17.81 -5.16 -6.30
N ASN A 202 -18.77 -5.59 -5.49
CA ASN A 202 -20.09 -5.99 -5.93
C ASN A 202 -21.12 -4.90 -5.57
N TYR A 203 -22.30 -4.99 -6.18
CA TYR A 203 -23.35 -3.99 -6.03
C TYR A 203 -24.69 -4.67 -5.76
N GLU A 204 -25.35 -4.23 -4.70
CA GLU A 204 -26.65 -4.75 -4.27
C GLU A 204 -27.63 -3.60 -4.06
N LEU A 205 -28.92 -3.90 -3.99
CA LEU A 205 -29.92 -2.91 -3.61
C LEU A 205 -30.07 -2.87 -2.08
N TRP A 206 -30.20 -1.68 -1.51
CA TRP A 206 -30.50 -1.52 -0.09
C TRP A 206 -31.86 -2.10 0.26
N ASP A 207 -31.92 -2.84 1.37
CA ASP A 207 -33.16 -3.11 2.09
C ASP A 207 -33.72 -1.77 2.61
N GLU A 208 -35.03 -1.55 2.47
CA GLU A 208 -35.71 -0.34 2.95
C GLU A 208 -35.42 -0.07 4.43
N LYS A 209 -35.26 -1.11 5.25
CA LYS A 209 -34.98 -1.00 6.69
C LYS A 209 -33.55 -0.52 7.01
N GLN A 210 -32.63 -0.65 6.05
CA GLN A 210 -31.22 -0.33 6.25
C GLN A 210 -30.79 0.91 5.44
N LYS A 211 -31.72 1.56 4.75
CA LYS A 211 -31.47 2.69 3.86
C LYS A 211 -30.91 3.89 4.65
N PRO A 212 -29.74 4.44 4.26
CA PRO A 212 -29.21 5.64 4.91
C PRO A 212 -30.11 6.85 4.65
N SER A 213 -30.16 7.77 5.61
CA SER A 213 -30.83 9.06 5.46
C SER A 213 -30.19 9.88 4.33
N PHE A 214 -31.00 10.57 3.53
CA PHE A 214 -30.51 11.46 2.47
C PHE A 214 -29.58 12.55 3.02
N ASN A 215 -29.92 13.12 4.18
CA ASN A 215 -29.13 14.19 4.80
C ASN A 215 -27.76 13.67 5.25
N ASP A 216 -27.71 12.47 5.82
CA ASP A 216 -26.44 11.86 6.24
C ASP A 216 -25.58 11.51 5.02
N MET A 217 -26.18 10.97 3.96
CA MET A 217 -25.47 10.67 2.71
C MET A 217 -24.92 11.93 2.05
N LYS A 218 -25.73 13.00 1.97
CA LYS A 218 -25.29 14.27 1.40
C LYS A 218 -24.14 14.87 2.20
N ARG A 219 -24.27 14.90 3.54
CA ARG A 219 -23.19 15.37 4.43
C ARG A 219 -21.90 14.57 4.22
N ASN A 220 -21.98 13.24 4.18
CA ASN A 220 -20.82 12.38 3.98
C ASN A 220 -20.20 12.59 2.59
N LEU A 221 -21.01 12.79 1.54
CA LEU A 221 -20.54 13.09 0.19
C LEU A 221 -19.77 14.41 0.15
N ASP A 222 -20.35 15.47 0.71
CA ASP A 222 -19.73 16.80 0.75
C ASP A 222 -18.42 16.76 1.56
N GLU A 223 -18.41 16.06 2.69
CA GLU A 223 -17.21 15.86 3.53
C GLU A 223 -16.11 15.08 2.79
N LEU A 224 -16.46 14.02 2.06
CA LEU A 224 -15.49 13.26 1.27
C LEU A 224 -14.90 14.05 0.11
N ILE A 225 -15.73 14.86 -0.58
CA ILE A 225 -15.25 15.76 -1.64
C ILE A 225 -14.24 16.77 -1.04
N GLN A 226 -14.55 17.36 0.11
CA GLN A 226 -13.62 18.25 0.81
C GLN A 226 -12.33 17.52 1.21
N ILE A 227 -12.42 16.34 1.83
CA ILE A 227 -11.25 15.53 2.22
C ILE A 227 -10.36 15.23 1.01
N THR A 228 -10.93 14.84 -0.13
CA THR A 228 -10.13 14.59 -1.35
C THR A 228 -9.43 15.85 -1.86
N THR A 229 -10.07 17.02 -1.72
CA THR A 229 -9.47 18.30 -2.08
C THR A 229 -8.27 18.63 -1.17
N GLU A 230 -8.41 18.39 0.14
CA GLU A 230 -7.29 18.54 1.10
C GLU A 230 -6.15 17.56 0.82
N PHE A 231 -6.45 16.32 0.42
CA PHE A 231 -5.43 15.37 -0.03
C PHE A 231 -4.71 15.87 -1.29
N ALA A 232 -5.41 16.50 -2.23
CA ALA A 232 -4.79 17.12 -3.41
C ALA A 232 -3.80 18.23 -3.00
N TYR A 233 -4.20 19.09 -2.07
CA TYR A 233 -3.34 20.13 -1.52
C TYR A 233 -2.11 19.53 -0.81
N PHE A 234 -2.29 18.46 -0.03
CA PHE A 234 -1.19 17.74 0.61
C PHE A 234 -0.19 17.19 -0.43
N TYR A 235 -0.67 16.51 -1.46
CA TYR A 235 0.18 15.97 -2.52
C TYR A 235 0.93 17.08 -3.29
N LYS A 236 0.24 18.19 -3.61
CA LYS A 236 0.83 19.31 -4.34
C LYS A 236 1.89 20.05 -3.52
N HIS A 237 1.60 20.36 -2.25
CA HIS A 237 2.39 21.33 -1.49
C HIS A 237 3.28 20.74 -0.39
N VAL A 238 2.98 19.53 0.08
CA VAL A 238 3.80 18.86 1.11
C VAL A 238 4.65 17.77 0.49
N VAL A 239 4.07 16.98 -0.41
CA VAL A 239 4.78 15.89 -1.10
C VAL A 239 5.52 16.39 -2.34
N HIS A 240 5.08 17.50 -2.93
CA HIS A 240 5.64 18.09 -4.15
C HIS A 240 5.58 17.16 -5.38
N ILE A 241 4.49 16.40 -5.54
CA ILE A 241 4.28 15.63 -6.78
C ILE A 241 3.73 16.52 -7.89
N SER A 242 4.03 16.17 -9.14
CA SER A 242 3.41 16.82 -10.30
C SER A 242 1.97 16.35 -10.50
N LYS A 243 1.17 17.16 -11.21
CA LYS A 243 -0.23 16.85 -11.53
C LYS A 243 -0.39 15.51 -12.26
N GLU A 244 0.56 15.17 -13.12
CA GLU A 244 0.58 13.94 -13.93
C GLU A 244 0.76 12.70 -13.06
N ASN A 245 1.42 12.86 -11.91
CA ASN A 245 1.74 11.80 -10.96
C ASN A 245 0.75 11.75 -9.78
N ASP A 246 -0.30 12.58 -9.77
CA ASP A 246 -1.33 12.54 -8.74
C ASP A 246 -2.13 11.22 -8.81
N PRO A 247 -2.08 10.39 -7.74
CA PRO A 247 -2.73 9.09 -7.74
C PRO A 247 -4.27 9.20 -7.64
N LEU A 248 -4.82 10.20 -6.95
CA LEU A 248 -6.26 10.47 -6.87
C LEU A 248 -6.80 10.93 -8.23
N LEU A 249 -6.10 11.87 -8.89
CA LEU A 249 -6.49 12.39 -10.20
C LEU A 249 -6.44 11.28 -11.26
N SER A 250 -5.46 10.39 -11.19
CA SER A 250 -5.36 9.22 -12.07
C SER A 250 -6.60 8.32 -11.97
N VAL A 251 -7.04 8.00 -10.75
CA VAL A 251 -8.24 7.18 -10.49
C VAL A 251 -9.53 7.94 -10.88
N LEU A 252 -9.63 9.24 -10.59
CA LEU A 252 -10.77 10.08 -11.00
C LEU A 252 -10.93 10.15 -12.52
N LYS A 253 -9.83 10.32 -13.26
CA LYS A 253 -9.82 10.28 -14.73
C LYS A 253 -10.31 8.92 -15.23
N GLN A 254 -9.83 7.83 -14.63
CA GLN A 254 -10.28 6.49 -14.97
C GLN A 254 -11.79 6.32 -14.74
N MET A 255 -12.30 6.63 -13.55
CA MET A 255 -13.73 6.52 -13.20
C MET A 255 -14.62 7.36 -14.13
N THR A 256 -14.19 8.59 -14.44
CA THR A 256 -14.92 9.47 -15.36
C THR A 256 -14.98 8.87 -16.78
N ASN A 257 -13.90 8.27 -17.25
CA ASN A 257 -13.85 7.62 -18.57
C ASN A 257 -14.66 6.31 -18.60
N GLU A 258 -14.67 5.55 -17.52
CA GLU A 258 -15.53 4.37 -17.37
C GLU A 258 -16.99 4.75 -17.51
N GLU A 259 -17.44 5.77 -16.78
CA GLU A 259 -18.82 6.23 -16.82
C GLU A 259 -19.18 6.78 -18.21
N LYS A 260 -18.23 7.47 -18.86
CA LYS A 260 -18.37 7.91 -20.26
C LYS A 260 -18.61 6.76 -21.21
N SER A 261 -17.83 5.70 -21.07
CA SER A 261 -17.98 4.48 -21.86
C SER A 261 -19.36 3.87 -21.62
N ILE A 262 -19.80 3.76 -20.37
CA ILE A 262 -21.11 3.18 -20.03
C ILE A 262 -22.23 3.93 -20.76
N TYR A 263 -22.41 5.24 -20.57
CA TYR A 263 -23.59 5.89 -21.16
C TYR A 263 -23.55 5.98 -22.69
N SER A 264 -22.36 5.83 -23.30
CA SER A 264 -22.19 5.87 -24.76
C SER A 264 -22.55 4.55 -25.48
N HIS A 265 -22.66 3.43 -24.75
CA HIS A 265 -22.84 2.08 -25.34
C HIS A 265 -24.30 1.65 -25.59
N LYS A 266 -25.32 2.31 -25.03
CA LYS A 266 -26.74 1.94 -25.23
C LYS A 266 -27.66 3.15 -25.18
N GLU A 267 -28.75 3.08 -25.95
CA GLU A 267 -29.88 4.00 -25.82
C GLU A 267 -30.47 3.92 -24.39
N ASN A 268 -30.98 5.05 -23.90
CA ASN A 268 -31.70 5.17 -22.62
C ASN A 268 -30.88 5.09 -21.32
N ARG A 269 -29.60 5.51 -21.33
CA ARG A 269 -28.71 5.59 -20.14
C ARG A 269 -28.63 6.99 -19.52
N ILE A 270 -29.78 7.67 -19.38
CA ILE A 270 -29.84 9.07 -18.90
C ILE A 270 -29.24 9.24 -17.49
N LEU A 271 -29.41 8.26 -16.60
CA LEU A 271 -28.84 8.36 -15.24
C LEU A 271 -27.32 8.25 -15.22
N ASN A 272 -26.75 7.34 -16.01
CA ASN A 272 -25.29 7.22 -16.18
C ASN A 272 -24.70 8.50 -16.80
N ALA A 273 -25.40 9.14 -17.75
CA ALA A 273 -24.99 10.43 -18.29
C ALA A 273 -24.95 11.54 -17.21
N ARG A 274 -25.98 11.61 -16.35
CA ARG A 274 -25.98 12.55 -15.21
C ARG A 274 -24.85 12.27 -14.22
N LEU A 275 -24.57 11.00 -13.93
CA LEU A 275 -23.47 10.62 -13.06
C LEU A 275 -22.11 11.00 -13.67
N TYR A 276 -21.95 10.80 -14.97
CA TYR A 276 -20.77 11.27 -15.69
C TYR A 276 -20.59 12.78 -15.55
N ASP A 277 -21.66 13.57 -15.67
CA ASP A 277 -21.59 15.02 -15.50
C ASP A 277 -21.19 15.41 -14.06
N GLU A 278 -21.75 14.75 -13.04
CA GLU A 278 -21.36 14.98 -11.63
C GLU A 278 -19.87 14.63 -11.39
N LEU A 279 -19.41 13.47 -11.88
CA LEU A 279 -18.01 13.05 -11.77
C LEU A 279 -17.06 13.98 -12.53
N ARG A 280 -17.47 14.43 -13.72
CA ARG A 280 -16.68 15.38 -14.52
C ARG A 280 -16.57 16.71 -13.80
N SER A 281 -17.67 17.21 -13.22
CA SER A 281 -17.66 18.44 -12.41
C SER A 281 -16.72 18.29 -11.22
N PHE A 282 -16.84 17.21 -10.45
CA PHE A 282 -15.96 16.94 -9.31
C PHE A 282 -14.48 16.86 -9.71
N LYS A 283 -14.16 16.14 -10.78
CA LYS A 283 -12.80 16.06 -11.33
C LYS A 283 -12.28 17.45 -11.72
N ASN A 284 -13.10 18.28 -12.37
CA ASN A 284 -12.69 19.62 -12.77
C ASN A 284 -12.42 20.50 -11.54
N GLU A 285 -13.25 20.44 -10.50
CA GLU A 285 -13.00 21.15 -9.22
C GLU A 285 -11.70 20.67 -8.56
N TYR A 286 -11.48 19.36 -8.52
CA TYR A 286 -10.23 18.77 -8.02
C TYR A 286 -9.01 19.29 -8.82
N GLU A 287 -9.11 19.39 -10.15
CA GLU A 287 -8.03 19.90 -10.99
C GLU A 287 -7.74 21.39 -10.76
N LYS A 288 -8.68 22.20 -10.28
CA LYS A 288 -8.45 23.62 -9.95
C LYS A 288 -7.44 23.80 -8.82
N VAL A 289 -7.33 22.84 -7.91
CA VAL A 289 -6.29 22.84 -6.85
C VAL A 289 -4.90 22.99 -7.47
N TRP A 290 -4.69 22.44 -8.67
CA TRP A 290 -3.41 22.47 -9.38
C TRP A 290 -3.13 23.82 -10.04
N THR A 291 -4.14 24.58 -10.43
CA THR A 291 -3.99 25.90 -11.05
C THR A 291 -3.89 27.05 -10.06
N ILE A 292 -4.38 26.87 -8.82
CA ILE A 292 -4.35 27.91 -7.80
C ILE A 292 -2.93 28.04 -7.24
N SER A 293 -2.37 29.25 -7.33
CA SER A 293 -1.19 29.69 -6.58
C SER A 293 -1.57 29.76 -5.09
N VAL A 294 -0.74 29.16 -4.24
CA VAL A 294 -0.93 28.98 -2.78
C VAL A 294 -1.77 30.10 -2.13
N PRO A 295 -2.88 29.80 -1.43
CA PRO A 295 -3.44 30.76 -0.48
C PRO A 295 -2.43 30.96 0.65
N SER A 296 -2.19 32.21 1.05
CA SER A 296 -1.32 32.64 2.15
C SER A 296 -1.68 32.09 3.55
N LYS A 297 -2.49 31.03 3.63
CA LYS A 297 -3.07 30.48 4.85
C LYS A 297 -2.47 29.10 5.15
N ASN A 298 -1.63 29.09 6.18
CA ASN A 298 -1.17 27.96 7.00
C ASN A 298 -0.63 26.73 6.25
N SER A 299 0.64 26.41 6.51
CA SER A 299 1.23 25.12 6.16
C SER A 299 0.28 23.98 6.53
N ILE A 300 0.00 23.10 5.56
CA ILE A 300 -0.81 21.90 5.77
C ILE A 300 -0.16 21.11 6.90
N ASN A 301 -0.82 21.05 8.04
CA ASN A 301 -0.30 20.37 9.21
C ASN A 301 -0.56 18.87 9.05
N LEU A 302 0.50 18.07 9.16
CA LEU A 302 0.43 16.62 9.02
C LEU A 302 -0.61 16.00 9.98
N SER A 303 -0.78 16.56 11.19
CA SER A 303 -1.81 16.11 12.13
C SER A 303 -3.24 16.30 11.61
N GLU A 304 -3.50 17.35 10.82
CA GLU A 304 -4.79 17.54 10.17
C GLU A 304 -5.02 16.47 9.09
N ILE A 305 -4.00 16.12 8.32
CA ILE A 305 -4.10 15.02 7.34
C ILE A 305 -4.47 13.69 8.01
N TYR A 306 -3.86 13.36 9.15
CA TYR A 306 -4.24 12.18 9.92
C TYR A 306 -5.67 12.27 10.48
N LYS A 307 -6.15 13.45 10.86
CA LYS A 307 -7.56 13.64 11.24
C LYS A 307 -8.48 13.36 10.05
N LEU A 308 -8.17 13.84 8.85
CA LEU A 308 -8.97 13.60 7.65
C LEU A 308 -9.00 12.10 7.26
N ILE A 309 -7.85 11.41 7.35
CA ILE A 309 -7.75 9.94 7.18
C ILE A 309 -8.66 9.23 8.20
N LYS A 310 -8.61 9.65 9.47
CA LYS A 310 -9.44 9.07 10.53
C LYS A 310 -10.92 9.37 10.34
N THR A 311 -11.28 10.55 9.85
CA THR A 311 -12.67 10.94 9.60
C THR A 311 -13.25 10.14 8.45
N SER A 312 -12.57 10.10 7.30
CA SER A 312 -13.03 9.32 6.13
C SER A 312 -13.16 7.81 6.43
N SER A 313 -12.25 7.25 7.24
CA SER A 313 -12.32 5.82 7.64
C SER A 313 -13.48 5.47 8.58
N LYS A 314 -14.18 6.45 9.18
CA LYS A 314 -15.38 6.20 9.99
C LYS A 314 -16.64 6.01 9.15
N ILE A 315 -16.63 6.41 7.88
CA ILE A 315 -17.77 6.20 6.98
C ILE A 315 -17.90 4.70 6.73
N LYS A 316 -19.09 4.14 6.97
CA LYS A 316 -19.35 2.71 7.02
C LYS A 316 -18.82 1.98 5.78
N GLU A 317 -19.17 2.45 4.59
CA GLU A 317 -18.76 1.85 3.31
C GLU A 317 -17.23 1.84 3.13
N ILE A 318 -16.53 2.89 3.59
CA ILE A 318 -15.07 2.95 3.55
C ILE A 318 -14.47 1.99 4.58
N SER A 319 -15.03 1.94 5.79
CA SER A 319 -14.57 1.05 6.85
C SER A 319 -14.68 -0.44 6.46
N GLU A 320 -15.76 -0.82 5.77
CA GLU A 320 -15.98 -2.17 5.24
C GLU A 320 -14.95 -2.52 4.14
N GLN A 321 -14.64 -1.57 3.26
CA GLN A 321 -13.58 -1.76 2.26
C GLN A 321 -12.20 -1.91 2.90
N LEU A 322 -11.89 -1.08 3.90
CA LEU A 322 -10.60 -1.09 4.61
C LEU A 322 -10.40 -2.37 5.44
N SER A 323 -11.47 -2.92 6.04
CA SER A 323 -11.37 -4.16 6.80
C SER A 323 -11.00 -5.34 5.90
N ILE A 324 -11.57 -5.42 4.69
CA ILE A 324 -11.23 -6.44 3.70
C ILE A 324 -9.81 -6.24 3.18
N ILE A 325 -9.40 -5.00 2.90
CA ILE A 325 -8.01 -4.71 2.49
C ILE A 325 -7.04 -5.24 3.55
N LYS A 326 -7.30 -4.94 4.83
CA LYS A 326 -6.46 -5.42 5.93
C LYS A 326 -6.44 -6.94 6.01
N GLN A 327 -7.61 -7.58 5.96
CA GLN A 327 -7.70 -9.05 5.97
C GLN A 327 -6.90 -9.67 4.81
N MET A 328 -6.97 -9.08 3.62
CA MET A 328 -6.24 -9.57 2.46
C MET A 328 -4.73 -9.39 2.60
N GLU A 329 -4.28 -8.25 3.14
CA GLU A 329 -2.87 -8.03 3.44
C GLU A 329 -2.34 -9.04 4.48
N ASP A 330 -3.11 -9.28 5.55
CA ASP A 330 -2.76 -10.27 6.59
C ASP A 330 -2.67 -11.70 5.99
N ASN A 331 -3.63 -12.08 5.14
CA ASN A 331 -3.63 -13.37 4.44
C ASN A 331 -2.40 -13.52 3.53
N TYR A 332 -2.05 -12.49 2.75
CA TYR A 332 -0.88 -12.54 1.87
C TYR A 332 0.43 -12.65 2.63
N MET A 333 0.55 -11.97 3.77
CA MET A 333 1.72 -12.10 4.63
C MET A 333 1.85 -13.55 5.14
N HIS A 334 0.74 -14.14 5.59
CA HIS A 334 0.74 -15.51 6.09
C HIS A 334 1.06 -16.56 4.99
N GLU A 335 0.49 -16.39 3.80
CA GLU A 335 0.78 -17.26 2.64
C GLU A 335 2.26 -17.15 2.24
N HIS A 336 2.82 -15.94 2.24
CA HIS A 336 4.22 -15.72 1.91
C HIS A 336 5.16 -16.38 2.94
N GLU A 337 4.88 -16.21 4.24
CA GLU A 337 5.64 -16.86 5.31
C GLU A 337 5.62 -18.40 5.20
N LYS A 338 4.44 -18.95 4.89
CA LYS A 338 4.28 -20.39 4.64
C LYS A 338 5.10 -20.85 3.44
N GLN A 339 5.02 -20.15 2.31
CA GLN A 339 5.76 -20.50 1.10
C GLN A 339 7.29 -20.44 1.32
N VAL A 340 7.78 -19.41 1.99
CA VAL A 340 9.21 -19.28 2.33
C VAL A 340 9.66 -20.44 3.23
N SER A 341 8.82 -20.86 4.17
CA SER A 341 9.08 -21.99 5.06
C SER A 341 9.11 -23.32 4.29
N GLU A 342 8.14 -23.57 3.41
CA GLU A 342 8.05 -24.78 2.59
C GLU A 342 9.22 -24.89 1.60
N ASP A 343 9.58 -23.80 0.92
CA ASP A 343 10.73 -23.76 0.01
C ASP A 343 12.04 -24.03 0.76
N SER A 344 12.16 -23.53 1.98
CA SER A 344 13.31 -23.79 2.85
C SER A 344 13.42 -25.27 3.22
N ILE A 345 12.30 -25.91 3.57
CA ILE A 345 12.24 -27.35 3.90
C ILE A 345 12.55 -28.20 2.66
N LYS A 346 11.94 -27.90 1.52
CA LYS A 346 12.15 -28.63 0.27
C LYS A 346 13.62 -28.61 -0.16
N ARG A 347 14.28 -27.45 -0.08
CA ARG A 347 15.72 -27.31 -0.33
C ARG A 347 16.58 -28.12 0.64
N MET A 348 16.14 -28.34 1.88
CA MET A 348 16.84 -29.22 2.82
C MET A 348 16.65 -30.70 2.46
N MET A 349 15.44 -31.12 2.08
CA MET A 349 15.14 -32.51 1.69
C MET A 349 15.87 -32.93 0.40
N ASP A 350 15.87 -32.09 -0.63
CA ASP A 350 16.53 -32.39 -1.92
C ASP A 350 18.06 -32.56 -1.78
N LYS A 351 18.67 -31.93 -0.76
CA LYS A 351 20.10 -32.09 -0.44
C LYS A 351 20.41 -33.40 0.30
N THR A 352 19.43 -33.97 0.99
CA THR A 352 19.59 -35.22 1.73
C THR A 352 19.55 -36.42 0.78
N HIS A 353 18.75 -36.34 -0.29
CA HIS A 353 18.67 -37.39 -1.31
C HIS A 353 19.82 -37.40 -2.32
N LYS A 354 20.58 -36.30 -2.48
CA LYS A 354 21.80 -36.26 -3.32
C LYS A 354 23.07 -36.73 -2.61
N LYS A 355 22.98 -37.11 -1.32
CA LYS A 355 24.10 -37.60 -0.51
C LYS A 355 24.08 -39.11 -0.23
N ASN A 356 23.04 -39.79 -0.71
CA ASN A 356 22.97 -41.26 -0.82
C ASN A 356 23.05 -41.63 -2.30
#